data_AF-A0A2T7TJL9-F1
#
_entry.id   AF-A0A2T7TJL9-F1
#
_cell.length_a   1.000
_cell.length_b   1.000
_cell.length_c   1.000
_cell.angle_alpha   90.00
_cell.angle_beta   90.00
_cell.angle_gamma   90.00
#
_symmetry.space_group_name_H-M   'P 1'
#
loop_
_entity.id
_entity.type
_entity.pdbx_description
1 polymer ?
#
loop_
_entity_poly.entity_id
_entity_poly.type
_entity_poly.pdbx_seq_one_letter_code
_entity_poly.pdbx_strand_id
1 'polypeptide(L)'
;AVRKTQRYRLSDRFTPDELAQLVARYQAGEMSTALAREKGIAKSTFLRLLAEHGVASRFRGLTPAKEKEILRLRKQGTIIRDIAKRVGCSYDTARIFLLSGPLS
;
A
#
# COMPACT_ATOMS: atom_id res chain seq x y z
N ALA A 1 14.61 -16.45 -24.76
CA ALA A 1 14.54 -15.00 -25.09
C ALA A 1 14.75 -14.17 -23.82
N VAL A 2 15.89 -13.49 -23.72
CA VAL A 2 16.29 -12.71 -22.53
C VAL A 2 15.50 -11.40 -22.50
N ARG A 3 14.55 -11.25 -21.57
CA ARG A 3 13.90 -9.95 -21.28
C ARG A 3 14.90 -9.06 -20.56
N LYS A 4 15.74 -8.35 -21.34
CA LYS A 4 16.65 -7.32 -20.82
C LYS A 4 15.83 -6.26 -20.11
N THR A 5 16.05 -6.20 -18.81
CA THR A 5 15.45 -5.25 -17.88
C THR A 5 15.71 -3.83 -18.36
N GLN A 6 14.68 -3.19 -18.92
CA GLN A 6 14.66 -1.76 -19.24
C GLN A 6 14.53 -0.98 -17.92
N ARG A 7 15.59 -1.02 -17.12
CA ARG A 7 15.61 -0.62 -15.71
C ARG A 7 15.90 0.87 -15.49
N TYR A 8 16.10 1.65 -16.56
CA TYR A 8 16.51 3.06 -16.46
C TYR A 8 15.55 4.06 -17.14
N ARG A 9 14.73 3.67 -18.13
CA ARG A 9 13.92 4.63 -18.92
C ARG A 9 12.50 4.89 -18.40
N LEU A 10 12.11 4.35 -17.25
CA LEU A 10 10.74 4.49 -16.75
C LEU A 10 10.55 5.75 -15.91
N SER A 11 11.57 6.12 -15.12
CA SER A 11 11.63 7.39 -14.40
C SER A 11 11.73 8.59 -15.37
N ASP A 12 12.41 8.44 -16.51
CA ASP A 12 12.47 9.47 -17.56
C ASP A 12 11.17 9.60 -18.38
N ARG A 13 10.22 8.67 -18.23
CA ARG A 13 8.98 8.64 -19.04
C ARG A 13 7.83 9.45 -18.45
N PHE A 14 7.93 9.83 -17.18
CA PHE A 14 6.88 10.60 -16.51
C PHE A 14 7.45 11.96 -16.15
N THR A 15 6.79 13.00 -16.65
CA THR A 15 7.04 14.34 -16.15
C THR A 15 6.62 14.43 -14.68
N PRO A 16 7.19 15.37 -13.90
CA PRO A 16 6.78 15.60 -12.51
C PRO A 16 5.26 15.86 -12.38
N ASP A 17 4.67 16.51 -13.39
CA ASP A 17 3.24 16.82 -13.45
C ASP A 17 2.38 15.56 -13.65
N GLU A 18 2.73 14.71 -14.63
CA GLU A 18 2.03 13.44 -14.83
C GLU A 18 2.11 12.55 -13.61
N LEU A 19 3.25 12.56 -12.92
CA LEU A 19 3.39 11.84 -11.67
C LEU A 19 2.50 12.43 -10.59
N ALA A 20 2.46 13.75 -10.42
CA ALA A 20 1.58 14.41 -9.45
C ALA A 20 0.10 14.05 -9.69
N GLN A 21 -0.34 13.98 -10.95
CA GLN A 21 -1.68 13.54 -11.31
C GLN A 21 -1.94 12.07 -10.95
N LEU A 22 -0.99 11.18 -11.26
CA LEU A 22 -1.09 9.75 -10.91
C LEU A 22 -1.14 9.54 -9.39
N VAL A 23 -0.38 10.33 -8.64
CA VAL A 23 -0.38 10.36 -7.18
C VAL A 23 -1.72 10.85 -6.66
N ALA A 24 -2.26 11.94 -7.19
CA ALA A 24 -3.55 12.48 -6.79
C ALA A 24 -4.68 11.45 -7.00
N ARG A 25 -4.72 10.80 -8.17
CA ARG A 25 -5.70 9.73 -8.48
C ARG A 25 -5.52 8.51 -7.57
N TYR A 26 -4.28 8.13 -7.31
CA TYR A 26 -3.98 7.05 -6.36
C TYR A 26 -4.38 7.38 -4.92
N GLN A 27 -4.19 8.62 -4.47
CA GLN A 27 -4.61 9.11 -3.15
C GLN A 27 -6.15 9.20 -3.05
N ALA A 28 -6.82 9.67 -4.11
CA ALA A 28 -8.27 9.67 -4.26
C ALA A 28 -8.87 8.25 -4.19
N GLY A 29 -8.06 7.23 -4.45
CA GLY A 29 -8.36 5.85 -4.17
C GLY A 29 -8.57 4.97 -5.38
N GLU A 30 -8.18 5.46 -6.55
CA GLU A 30 -8.05 4.60 -7.71
C GLU A 30 -7.04 3.48 -7.45
N MET A 31 -7.36 2.30 -7.99
CA MET A 31 -6.54 1.12 -7.80
C MET A 31 -5.22 1.28 -8.58
N SER A 32 -4.10 1.01 -7.91
CA SER A 32 -2.77 1.03 -8.54
C SER A 32 -2.65 0.09 -9.75
N THR A 33 -3.49 -0.94 -9.84
CA THR A 33 -3.57 -1.82 -11.02
C THR A 33 -4.25 -1.17 -12.22
N ALA A 34 -5.25 -0.31 -12.00
CA ALA A 34 -5.93 0.41 -13.07
C ALA A 34 -5.02 1.51 -13.63
N LEU A 35 -4.42 2.31 -12.74
CA LEU A 35 -3.46 3.36 -13.09
C LEU A 35 -2.23 2.80 -13.83
N ALA A 36 -1.69 1.67 -13.37
CA ALA A 36 -0.56 1.01 -14.03
C ALA A 36 -0.93 0.48 -15.43
N ARG A 37 -2.15 -0.07 -15.60
CA ARG A 37 -2.64 -0.54 -16.91
C ARG A 37 -2.84 0.61 -17.88
N GLU A 38 -3.42 1.73 -17.43
CA GLU A 38 -3.63 2.94 -18.24
C GLU A 38 -2.31 3.46 -18.84
N LYS A 39 -1.22 3.36 -18.07
CA LYS A 39 0.12 3.77 -18.50
C LYS A 39 0.97 2.64 -19.10
N GLY A 40 0.41 1.44 -19.27
CA GLY A 40 1.10 0.31 -19.88
C GLY A 40 2.28 -0.25 -19.07
N ILE A 41 2.30 -0.03 -17.76
CA ILE A 41 3.38 -0.46 -16.85
C ILE A 41 2.92 -1.53 -15.87
N ALA A 42 3.87 -2.30 -15.34
CA ALA A 42 3.57 -3.25 -14.29
C ALA A 42 3.21 -2.53 -12.98
N LYS A 43 2.29 -3.12 -12.21
CA LYS A 43 1.90 -2.64 -10.87
C LYS A 43 3.11 -2.46 -9.94
N SER A 44 4.05 -3.41 -9.97
CA SER A 44 5.27 -3.36 -9.17
C SER A 44 6.16 -2.17 -9.55
N THR A 45 6.27 -1.87 -10.85
CA THR A 45 6.96 -0.70 -11.38
C THR A 45 6.28 0.59 -10.94
N PHE A 46 4.95 0.68 -11.05
CA PHE A 46 4.18 1.85 -10.60
C PHE A 46 4.37 2.13 -9.11
N LEU A 47 4.28 1.11 -8.25
CA LEU A 47 4.48 1.25 -6.81
C LEU A 47 5.92 1.67 -6.46
N ARG A 48 6.90 1.16 -7.19
CA ARG A 48 8.30 1.55 -7.01
C ARG A 48 8.53 3.00 -7.41
N LEU A 49 7.93 3.45 -8.51
CA LEU A 49 8.01 4.84 -8.98
C LEU A 49 7.39 5.80 -7.96
N LEU A 50 6.23 5.46 -7.39
CA LEU A 50 5.66 6.23 -6.29
C LEU A 50 6.62 6.34 -5.10
N ALA A 51 7.25 5.21 -4.71
CA ALA A 51 8.20 5.19 -3.60
C ALA A 51 9.48 5.99 -3.88
N GLU A 52 10.04 5.91 -5.08
CA GLU A 52 11.23 6.67 -5.52
C GLU A 52 10.99 8.19 -5.50
N HIS A 53 9.75 8.62 -5.71
CA HIS A 53 9.35 10.04 -5.66
C HIS A 53 8.79 10.48 -4.30
N GLY A 54 9.01 9.70 -3.23
CA GLY A 54 8.58 10.06 -1.88
C GLY A 54 7.07 10.03 -1.66
N VAL A 55 6.31 9.53 -2.63
CA VAL A 55 4.89 9.29 -2.46
C VAL A 55 4.78 8.03 -1.64
N ALA A 56 4.49 8.20 -0.35
CA ALA A 56 4.17 7.11 0.53
C ALA A 56 3.05 6.29 -0.14
N SER A 57 3.42 5.14 -0.70
CA SER A 57 2.50 4.10 -1.16
C SER A 57 1.39 4.02 -0.12
N ARG A 58 0.11 4.16 -0.53
CA ARG A 58 -1.05 4.03 0.37
C ARG A 58 -0.71 2.85 1.24
N PHE A 59 -0.48 3.08 2.53
CA PHE A 59 0.09 2.10 3.42
C PHE A 59 -0.79 0.85 3.31
N ARG A 60 -0.30 -0.15 2.57
CA ARG A 60 -0.97 -1.44 2.38
C ARG A 60 -0.79 -2.30 3.62
N GLY A 61 0.08 -1.86 4.53
CA GLY A 61 0.21 -2.36 5.88
C GLY A 61 -0.62 -1.55 6.88
N LEU A 62 -0.81 -2.16 8.03
CA LEU A 62 -1.21 -1.49 9.25
C LEU A 62 -0.27 -0.32 9.52
N THR A 63 -0.79 0.91 9.49
CA THR A 63 -0.03 2.08 9.94
C THR A 63 0.25 1.96 11.45
N PRO A 64 1.30 2.58 11.99
CA PRO A 64 1.59 2.56 13.43
C PRO A 64 0.41 2.95 14.34
N ALA A 65 -0.42 3.89 13.90
CA ALA A 65 -1.65 4.26 14.60
C ALA A 65 -2.67 3.12 14.65
N LYS A 66 -2.89 2.47 13.50
CA LYS A 66 -3.75 1.29 13.37
C LYS A 66 -3.20 0.10 14.15
N GLU A 67 -1.88 -0.12 14.17
CA GLU A 67 -1.23 -1.16 14.98
C GLU A 67 -1.52 -0.99 16.48
N LYS A 68 -1.33 0.23 16.97
CA LYS A 68 -1.68 0.61 18.35
C LYS A 68 -3.16 0.37 18.64
N GLU A 69 -4.04 0.73 17.72
CA GLU A 69 -5.48 0.52 17.91
C GLU A 69 -5.87 -0.97 17.88
N ILE A 70 -5.25 -1.78 17.02
CA ILE A 70 -5.44 -3.25 17.06
C ILE A 70 -5.03 -3.83 18.40
N LEU A 71 -3.86 -3.45 18.92
CA LEU A 71 -3.38 -3.93 20.22
C LEU A 71 -4.29 -3.47 21.36
N ARG A 72 -4.75 -2.22 21.33
CA ARG A 72 -5.68 -1.67 22.34
C ARG A 72 -7.01 -2.44 22.35
N LEU A 73 -7.62 -2.62 21.19
CA LEU A 73 -8.89 -3.34 21.06
C LEU A 73 -8.75 -4.82 21.43
N ARG A 74 -7.61 -5.45 21.10
CA ARG A 74 -7.33 -6.83 21.50
C ARG A 74 -7.18 -6.98 23.01
N LYS A 75 -6.47 -6.05 23.67
CA LYS A 75 -6.36 -6.00 25.14
C LYS A 75 -7.71 -5.82 25.84
N GLN A 76 -8.66 -5.15 25.19
CA GLN A 76 -10.03 -4.99 25.66
C GLN A 76 -10.91 -6.23 25.44
N GLY A 77 -10.38 -7.32 24.89
CA GLY A 77 -11.13 -8.55 24.60
C GLY A 77 -11.95 -8.49 23.31
N THR A 78 -11.75 -7.49 22.46
CA THR A 78 -12.47 -7.39 21.17
C THR A 78 -12.03 -8.52 20.24
N ILE A 79 -13.00 -9.13 19.55
CA ILE A 79 -12.71 -10.19 18.58
C ILE A 79 -12.08 -9.62 17.31
N ILE A 80 -11.20 -10.40 16.68
CA ILE A 80 -10.38 -9.97 15.52
C ILE A 80 -11.25 -9.42 14.37
N ARG A 81 -12.44 -9.99 14.17
CA ARG A 81 -13.39 -9.54 13.14
C ARG A 81 -13.86 -8.10 13.37
N ASP A 82 -14.21 -7.73 14.60
CA ASP A 82 -14.65 -6.38 14.91
C ASP A 82 -13.48 -5.40 14.96
N ILE A 83 -12.30 -5.85 15.38
CA ILE A 83 -11.06 -5.07 15.27
C ILE A 83 -10.80 -4.68 13.81
N ALA A 84 -10.83 -5.65 12.90
CA ALA A 84 -10.58 -5.42 11.48
C ALA A 84 -11.55 -4.38 10.88
N LYS A 85 -12.84 -4.49 11.21
CA LYS A 85 -13.87 -3.51 10.83
C LYS A 85 -13.57 -2.13 11.38
N ARG A 86 -13.26 -2.03 12.68
CA ARG A 86 -13.07 -0.75 13.39
C ARG A 86 -11.79 -0.02 12.97
N VAL A 87 -10.76 -0.78 12.61
CA VAL A 87 -9.46 -0.27 12.15
C VAL A 87 -9.43 -0.03 10.63
N GLY A 88 -10.42 -0.55 9.90
CA GLY A 88 -10.49 -0.46 8.45
C GLY A 88 -9.34 -1.22 7.79
N CYS A 89 -9.16 -2.48 8.19
CA CYS A 89 -8.22 -3.43 7.59
C CYS A 89 -8.89 -4.79 7.35
N SER A 90 -8.25 -5.66 6.57
CA SER A 90 -8.75 -7.01 6.34
C SER A 90 -8.60 -7.88 7.59
N TYR A 91 -9.48 -8.87 7.74
CA TYR A 91 -9.39 -9.85 8.82
C TYR A 91 -8.01 -10.52 8.87
N ASP A 92 -7.50 -10.96 7.72
CA ASP A 92 -6.17 -11.58 7.61
C ASP A 92 -5.06 -10.64 8.04
N THR A 93 -5.18 -9.34 7.74
CA THR A 93 -4.20 -8.32 8.15
C THR A 93 -4.18 -8.17 9.67
N ALA A 94 -5.35 -8.07 10.32
CA ALA A 94 -5.43 -7.99 11.77
C ALA A 94 -4.96 -9.29 12.44
N ARG A 95 -5.32 -10.46 11.87
CA ARG A 95 -4.91 -11.77 12.36
C ARG A 95 -3.41 -11.99 12.25
N ILE A 96 -2.80 -11.76 11.10
CA ILE A 96 -1.36 -11.91 10.88
C ILE A 96 -0.59 -10.95 11.81
N PHE A 97 -1.04 -9.70 11.92
CA PHE A 97 -0.41 -8.75 12.83
C PHE A 97 -0.48 -9.19 14.30
N LEU A 98 -1.61 -9.73 14.75
CA LEU A 98 -1.73 -10.25 16.11
C LEU A 98 -0.93 -11.54 16.33
N LEU A 99 -0.80 -12.41 15.32
CA LEU A 99 -0.04 -13.66 15.42
C LEU A 99 1.48 -13.46 15.33
N SER A 100 1.92 -12.47 14.55
CA SER A 100 3.34 -12.15 14.34
C SER A 100 3.85 -11.00 15.22
N GLY A 101 2.94 -10.28 15.88
CA GLY A 101 3.26 -9.20 16.81
C GLY A 101 3.66 -9.73 18.21
N PRO A 102 4.26 -8.87 19.06
CA PRO A 102 4.67 -9.25 20.40
C PRO A 102 3.44 -9.39 21.31
N LEU A 103 2.77 -10.55 21.22
CA LEU A 103 1.85 -11.00 22.26
C LEU A 103 2.72 -11.52 23.41
N SER A 104 3.12 -10.62 24.29
CA SER A 104 3.66 -10.96 25.61
C SER A 104 2.57 -10.88 26.67
#